data_AF-A0A941FP63-F1
#
_entry.id   AF-A0A941FP63-F1
#
_cell.length_a   1.000
_cell.length_b   1.000
_cell.length_c   1.000
_cell.angle_alpha   90.00
_cell.angle_beta   90.00
_cell.angle_gamma   90.00
#
_symmetry.space_group_name_H-M   'P 1'
#
loop_
_entity.id
_entity.type
_entity.pdbx_description
1 polymer ?
#
loop_
_entity_poly.entity_id
_entity_poly.type
_entity_poly.pdbx_seq_one_letter_code
_entity_poly.pdbx_strand_id
1 'polypeptide(L)'
;MQQDPRPYSSMAFKLILLDYDDVHSDVRGHPSAVILSALLAVGEPEMTGKRFLAAYGWCGNHGSVRGSYEPISLYKGWHNTATLGVIAAAGAVAYLREYSPRLIAETMSLAATQSAGLRLNLAL
;
A
#
# COMPACT_ATOMS: atom_id res chain seq x y z
N MET A 1 3.61 29.83 7.04
CA MET A 1 3.04 28.50 6.73
C MET A 1 4.11 27.47 7.06
N GLN A 2 3.91 26.68 8.10
CA GLN A 2 4.89 25.70 8.57
C GLN A 2 4.83 24.50 7.61
N GLN A 3 5.90 24.24 6.86
CA GLN A 3 5.95 23.09 5.94
C GLN A 3 5.89 21.79 6.76
N ASP A 4 5.10 20.83 6.30
CA ASP A 4 5.02 19.49 6.92
C ASP A 4 6.41 18.85 6.88
N PRO A 5 7.00 18.46 8.02
CA PRO A 5 8.30 17.78 8.06
C PRO A 5 8.30 16.41 7.34
N ARG A 6 7.13 15.89 6.94
CA ARG A 6 6.97 14.65 6.17
C ARG A 6 6.10 14.92 4.94
N PRO A 7 6.65 15.48 3.85
CA PRO A 7 5.86 15.96 2.70
C PRO A 7 4.98 14.88 2.03
N TYR A 8 5.29 13.60 2.27
CA TYR A 8 4.58 12.45 1.70
C TYR A 8 3.51 11.85 2.62
N SER A 9 3.31 12.37 3.84
CA SER A 9 2.36 11.85 4.83
C SER A 9 0.91 11.78 4.33
N SER A 10 0.53 12.72 3.46
CA SER A 10 -0.81 12.85 2.86
C SER A 10 -0.83 12.46 1.38
N MET A 11 0.26 11.91 0.84
CA MET A 11 0.40 11.65 -0.59
C MET A 11 -0.63 10.64 -1.10
N ALA A 12 -0.92 9.59 -0.33
CA ALA A 12 -1.89 8.57 -0.72
C ALA A 12 -3.29 9.17 -0.92
N PHE A 13 -3.70 10.08 -0.02
CA PHE A 13 -4.97 10.80 -0.15
C PHE A 13 -4.98 11.67 -1.42
N LYS A 14 -3.90 12.41 -1.68
CA LYS A 14 -3.82 13.29 -2.87
C LYS A 14 -3.88 12.51 -4.18
N LEU A 15 -3.31 11.30 -4.22
CA LEU A 15 -3.30 10.46 -5.41
C LEU A 15 -4.68 9.89 -5.75
N ILE A 16 -5.44 9.45 -4.74
CA ILE A 16 -6.78 8.83 -4.93
C ILE A 16 -7.89 9.89 -5.00
N LEU A 17 -7.65 11.13 -4.56
CA LEU A 17 -8.69 12.19 -4.47
C LEU A 17 -9.49 12.42 -5.77
N LEU A 18 -8.85 12.29 -6.93
CA LEU A 18 -9.47 12.53 -8.23
C LEU A 18 -9.69 11.24 -9.04
N ASP A 19 -9.42 10.06 -8.44
CA ASP A 19 -9.44 8.75 -9.10
C ASP A 19 -8.66 8.71 -10.43
N TYR A 20 -7.58 9.50 -10.52
CA TYR A 20 -6.76 9.64 -11.73
C TYR A 20 -5.47 8.83 -11.67
N ASP A 21 -5.21 8.19 -10.53
CA ASP A 21 -4.10 7.27 -10.35
C ASP A 21 -4.40 5.91 -10.98
N ASP A 22 -3.47 4.97 -10.82
CA ASP A 22 -3.56 3.70 -11.52
C ASP A 22 -4.60 2.76 -10.91
N VAL A 23 -5.02 1.80 -11.72
CA VAL A 23 -5.82 0.66 -11.28
C VAL A 23 -5.13 -0.62 -11.72
N HIS A 24 -5.18 -1.64 -10.87
CA HIS A 24 -4.65 -2.96 -11.23
C HIS A 24 -5.77 -4.00 -11.17
N SER A 25 -5.98 -4.71 -12.30
CA SER A 25 -7.07 -5.69 -12.45
C SER A 25 -7.05 -6.76 -11.39
N ASP A 26 -5.86 -7.25 -11.04
CA ASP A 26 -5.68 -8.29 -10.03
C ASP A 26 -5.88 -7.75 -8.61
N VAL A 27 -5.74 -6.45 -8.38
CA VAL A 27 -5.98 -5.83 -7.06
C VAL A 27 -7.44 -5.41 -6.90
N ARG A 28 -8.09 -5.01 -8.01
CA ARG A 28 -9.35 -4.24 -7.99
C ARG A 28 -9.26 -3.07 -7.03
N GLY A 29 -8.26 -2.23 -7.26
CA GLY A 29 -7.94 -1.09 -6.42
C GLY A 29 -6.76 -0.30 -6.99
N HIS A 30 -6.23 0.60 -6.17
CA HIS A 30 -5.26 1.63 -6.52
C HIS A 30 -3.92 1.36 -5.78
N PRO A 31 -3.11 0.40 -6.24
CA PRO A 31 -1.96 -0.08 -5.46
C PRO A 31 -0.86 0.99 -5.36
N SER A 32 -0.63 1.77 -6.41
CA SER A 32 0.49 2.71 -6.46
C SER A 32 0.29 3.87 -5.51
N ALA A 33 -0.95 4.37 -5.37
CA ALA A 33 -1.24 5.41 -4.39
C ALA A 33 -0.83 5.02 -2.96
N VAL A 34 -1.00 3.77 -2.58
CA VAL A 34 -0.66 3.31 -1.23
C VAL A 34 0.85 3.02 -1.12
N ILE A 35 1.40 2.22 -2.04
CA ILE A 35 2.79 1.74 -1.93
C ILE A 35 3.78 2.85 -2.24
N LEU A 36 3.57 3.63 -3.30
CA LEU A 36 4.49 4.72 -3.66
C LEU A 36 4.53 5.78 -2.56
N SER A 37 3.39 6.11 -1.96
CA SER A 37 3.33 7.05 -0.83
C SER A 37 4.11 6.55 0.37
N ALA A 38 3.98 5.27 0.73
CA ALA A 38 4.72 4.67 1.83
C ALA A 38 6.23 4.66 1.56
N LEU A 39 6.65 4.28 0.36
CA LEU A 39 8.06 4.22 -0.03
C LEU A 39 8.69 5.62 -0.09
N LEU A 40 7.99 6.61 -0.65
CA LEU A 40 8.47 8.00 -0.66
C LEU A 40 8.58 8.59 0.75
N ALA A 41 7.67 8.21 1.66
CA ALA A 41 7.72 8.68 3.04
C ALA A 41 8.91 8.16 3.84
N VAL A 42 9.43 6.97 3.51
CA VAL A 42 10.55 6.34 4.22
C VAL A 42 11.85 6.30 3.42
N GLY A 43 11.81 6.68 2.14
CA GLY A 43 12.96 6.67 1.25
C GLY A 43 13.93 7.80 1.56
N GLU A 44 15.22 7.50 1.47
CA GLU A 44 16.30 8.46 1.68
C GLU A 44 17.05 8.71 0.36
N PRO A 45 17.57 9.92 0.09
CA PRO A 45 18.26 10.25 -1.17
C PRO A 45 19.42 9.31 -1.53
N GLU A 46 20.06 8.72 -0.52
CA GLU A 46 21.23 7.84 -0.63
C GLU A 46 20.84 6.40 -1.01
N MET A 47 19.55 6.06 -0.98
CA MET A 47 19.09 4.71 -1.34
C MET A 47 19.26 4.45 -2.84
N THR A 48 19.64 3.22 -3.19
CA THR A 48 19.76 2.86 -4.60
C THR A 48 18.37 2.86 -5.26
N GLY A 49 18.24 3.57 -6.39
CA GLY A 49 17.00 3.56 -7.17
C GLY A 49 16.55 2.15 -7.57
N LYS A 50 17.50 1.22 -7.77
CA LYS A 50 17.20 -0.20 -8.02
C LYS A 50 16.46 -0.86 -6.85
N ARG A 51 16.90 -0.63 -5.60
CA ARG A 51 16.22 -1.19 -4.42
C ARG A 51 14.84 -0.58 -4.23
N PHE A 52 14.71 0.72 -4.46
CA PHE A 52 13.42 1.42 -4.42
C PHE A 52 12.43 0.84 -5.43
N LEU A 53 12.85 0.66 -6.68
CA LEU A 53 12.02 0.06 -7.73
C LEU A 53 11.67 -1.41 -7.44
N ALA A 54 12.61 -2.17 -6.88
CA ALA A 54 12.34 -3.55 -6.44
C ALA A 54 11.33 -3.60 -5.28
N ALA A 55 11.41 -2.65 -4.34
CA ALA A 55 10.42 -2.49 -3.28
C ALA A 55 9.04 -2.13 -3.85
N TYR A 56 8.99 -1.23 -4.83
CA TYR A 56 7.75 -0.87 -5.52
C TYR A 56 7.10 -2.06 -6.24
N GLY A 57 7.88 -3.03 -6.72
CA GLY A 57 7.38 -4.29 -7.31
C GLY A 57 6.47 -5.10 -6.38
N TRP A 58 6.46 -4.82 -5.07
CA TRP A 58 5.49 -5.40 -4.13
C TRP A 58 4.03 -5.02 -4.43
N CYS A 59 3.75 -4.05 -5.31
CA CYS A 59 2.41 -3.82 -5.86
C CYS A 59 1.80 -5.10 -6.46
N GLY A 60 2.62 -5.99 -7.04
CA GLY A 60 2.14 -7.27 -7.57
C GLY A 60 1.63 -8.24 -6.50
N ASN A 61 2.09 -8.14 -5.25
CA ASN A 61 1.67 -9.04 -4.17
C ASN A 61 0.21 -8.80 -3.74
N HIS A 62 -0.35 -7.61 -3.99
CA HIS A 62 -1.77 -7.35 -3.79
C HIS A 62 -2.67 -8.32 -4.56
N GLY A 63 -2.30 -8.62 -5.81
CA GLY A 63 -3.08 -9.51 -6.68
C GLY A 63 -3.05 -10.96 -6.21
N SER A 64 -1.87 -11.44 -5.79
CA SER A 64 -1.67 -12.81 -5.32
C SER A 64 -2.48 -13.16 -4.07
N VAL A 65 -2.65 -12.21 -3.15
CA VAL A 65 -3.42 -12.42 -1.90
C VAL A 65 -4.93 -12.26 -2.14
N ARG A 66 -5.33 -11.48 -3.14
CA ARG A 66 -6.75 -11.24 -3.45
C ARG A 66 -7.48 -12.53 -3.80
N GLY A 67 -6.90 -13.46 -4.55
CA GLY A 67 -7.58 -14.69 -4.97
C GLY A 67 -8.26 -15.45 -3.83
N SER A 68 -7.67 -15.40 -2.64
CA SER A 68 -8.22 -16.02 -1.41
C SER A 68 -9.16 -15.11 -0.61
N TYR A 69 -9.12 -13.79 -0.84
CA TYR A 69 -9.84 -12.75 -0.08
C TYR A 69 -11.09 -12.21 -0.83
N GLU A 70 -11.11 -12.34 -2.15
CA GLU A 70 -12.11 -11.74 -3.07
C GLU A 70 -13.56 -12.07 -2.75
N PRO A 71 -13.93 -13.34 -2.48
CA PRO A 71 -15.32 -13.68 -2.18
C PRO A 71 -15.79 -12.98 -0.89
N ILE A 72 -14.92 -12.89 0.11
CA ILE A 72 -15.28 -12.30 1.41
C ILE A 72 -15.37 -10.77 1.31
N SER A 73 -14.46 -10.14 0.57
CA SER A 73 -14.40 -8.68 0.40
C SER A 73 -15.61 -8.13 -0.35
N LEU A 74 -15.96 -8.75 -1.48
CA LEU A 74 -17.02 -8.30 -2.38
C LEU A 74 -18.43 -8.42 -1.79
N TYR A 75 -18.70 -9.45 -0.99
CA TYR A 75 -20.01 -9.62 -0.36
C TYR A 75 -20.16 -8.84 0.96
N LYS A 76 -19.06 -8.47 1.63
CA LYS A 76 -19.10 -7.81 2.96
C LYS A 76 -18.78 -6.31 2.95
N GLY A 77 -18.59 -5.70 1.77
CA GLY A 77 -18.40 -4.25 1.67
C GLY A 77 -16.97 -3.74 1.93
N TRP A 78 -15.96 -4.59 2.02
CA TRP A 78 -14.56 -4.17 2.21
C TRP A 78 -13.97 -3.55 0.94
N HIS A 79 -13.04 -2.60 1.10
CA HIS A 79 -12.34 -1.95 -0.01
C HIS A 79 -10.89 -2.42 -0.11
N ASN A 80 -10.55 -3.12 -1.21
CA ASN A 80 -9.26 -3.79 -1.37
C ASN A 80 -8.06 -2.85 -1.28
N THR A 81 -8.15 -1.63 -1.84
CA THR A 81 -7.09 -0.63 -1.74
C THR A 81 -6.77 -0.30 -0.29
N ALA A 82 -7.77 -0.25 0.59
CA ALA A 82 -7.58 0.14 1.99
C ALA A 82 -7.19 -1.06 2.87
N THR A 83 -7.75 -2.25 2.60
CA THR A 83 -7.48 -3.46 3.40
C THR A 83 -6.19 -4.16 2.98
N LEU A 84 -6.01 -4.46 1.70
CA LEU A 84 -4.80 -5.13 1.21
C LEU A 84 -3.66 -4.14 0.99
N GLY A 85 -3.98 -2.86 0.70
CA GLY A 85 -3.07 -1.71 0.64
C GLY A 85 -2.00 -1.70 1.72
N VAL A 86 -2.48 -1.68 2.95
CA VAL A 86 -1.68 -1.52 4.17
C VAL A 86 -0.68 -2.67 4.33
N ILE A 87 -1.10 -3.91 4.07
CA ILE A 87 -0.25 -5.09 4.17
C ILE A 87 0.88 -5.06 3.14
N ALA A 88 0.55 -4.74 1.88
CA ALA A 88 1.54 -4.69 0.82
C ALA A 88 2.53 -3.52 0.99
N ALA A 89 2.05 -2.35 1.43
CA ALA A 89 2.91 -1.21 1.75
C ALA A 89 3.88 -1.54 2.90
N ALA A 90 3.41 -2.23 3.94
CA ALA A 90 4.26 -2.70 5.02
C ALA A 90 5.34 -3.67 4.54
N GLY A 91 4.98 -4.62 3.65
CA GLY A 91 5.93 -5.52 3.01
C GLY A 91 6.95 -4.79 2.13
N ALA A 92 6.49 -3.81 1.34
CA ALA A 92 7.36 -2.98 0.49
C ALA A 92 8.36 -2.17 1.32
N VAL A 93 7.91 -1.55 2.42
CA VAL A 93 8.77 -0.79 3.34
C VAL A 93 9.77 -1.70 4.05
N ALA A 94 9.32 -2.87 4.55
CA ALA A 94 10.20 -3.83 5.21
C ALA A 94 11.26 -4.38 4.23
N TYR A 95 10.87 -4.64 2.98
CA TYR A 95 11.81 -4.99 1.92
C TYR A 95 12.79 -3.84 1.65
N LEU A 96 12.30 -2.60 1.50
CA LEU A 96 13.16 -1.44 1.27
C LEU A 96 14.20 -1.26 2.38
N ARG A 97 13.83 -1.54 3.64
CA ARG A 97 14.69 -1.48 4.84
C ARG A 97 15.55 -2.74 5.08
N GLU A 98 15.57 -3.67 4.11
CA GLU A 98 16.40 -4.88 4.14
C GLU A 98 16.14 -5.79 5.37
N TYR A 99 14.88 -5.83 5.81
CA TYR A 99 14.48 -6.71 6.89
C TYR A 99 14.60 -8.19 6.50
N SER A 100 14.87 -9.04 7.50
CA SER A 100 14.88 -10.48 7.29
C SER A 100 13.49 -11.00 6.88
N PRO A 101 13.38 -12.16 6.21
CA PRO A 101 12.08 -12.72 5.83
C PRO A 101 11.11 -12.87 7.01
N ARG A 102 11.64 -13.22 8.18
CA ARG A 102 10.87 -13.30 9.43
C ARG A 102 10.30 -11.93 9.83
N LEU A 103 11.15 -10.91 9.84
CA LEU A 103 10.74 -9.57 10.24
C LEU A 103 9.77 -8.93 9.23
N ILE A 104 9.90 -9.25 7.94
CA ILE A 104 8.92 -8.88 6.91
C ILE A 104 7.54 -9.49 7.24
N ALA A 105 7.48 -10.79 7.54
CA ALA A 105 6.23 -11.46 7.90
C ALA A 105 5.60 -10.89 9.19
N GLU A 106 6.41 -10.59 10.21
CA GLU A 106 5.96 -9.95 11.45
C GLU A 106 5.40 -8.54 11.18
N THR A 107 6.08 -7.75 10.36
CA THR A 107 5.65 -6.40 9.97
C THR A 107 4.33 -6.44 9.19
N MET A 108 4.19 -7.37 8.24
CA MET A 108 2.95 -7.58 7.49
C MET A 108 1.80 -8.04 8.40
N SER A 109 2.09 -8.86 9.42
CA SER A 109 1.10 -9.31 10.40
C SER A 109 0.58 -8.15 11.26
N LEU A 110 1.46 -7.24 11.69
CA LEU A 110 1.06 -6.01 12.37
C LEU A 110 0.24 -5.08 11.46
N ALA A 111 0.61 -4.98 10.18
CA ALA A 111 -0.14 -4.20 9.20
C ALA A 111 -1.55 -4.78 8.95
N ALA A 112 -1.68 -6.12 8.98
CA ALA A 112 -2.97 -6.80 8.84
C ALA A 112 -3.94 -6.44 9.97
N THR A 113 -3.47 -6.25 11.21
CA THR A 113 -4.35 -5.84 12.33
C THR A 113 -4.82 -4.40 12.23
N GLN A 114 -4.13 -3.57 11.44
CA GLN A 114 -4.48 -2.18 11.15
C GLN A 114 -5.25 -2.01 9.83
N SER A 115 -5.50 -3.09 9.12
CA SER A 115 -6.16 -3.06 7.81
C SER A 115 -7.65 -2.80 7.97
N ALA A 116 -8.13 -1.69 7.42
CA ALA A 116 -9.53 -1.28 7.52
C ALA A 116 -9.94 -0.43 6.30
N GLY A 117 -11.23 -0.42 5.98
CA GLY A 117 -11.79 0.43 4.92
C GLY A 117 -13.02 -0.19 4.26
N LEU A 118 -14.13 0.53 4.31
CA LEU A 118 -15.40 0.12 3.72
C LEU A 118 -15.63 0.85 2.40
N ARG A 119 -16.18 0.13 1.41
CA ARG A 119 -16.66 0.72 0.15
C ARG A 119 -17.72 1.78 0.38
N LEU A 120 -18.52 1.67 1.44
CA LEU A 120 -19.53 2.66 1.79
C LEU A 120 -18.95 4.07 2.03
N ASN A 121 -17.71 4.16 2.51
CA ASN A 121 -17.07 5.45 2.77
C ASN A 121 -16.47 6.09 1.52
N LEU A 122 -16.54 5.40 0.38
CA LEU A 122 -16.16 5.90 -0.92
C LEU A 122 -17.46 6.18 -1.68
N ALA A 123 -18.10 7.30 -1.31
CA ALA A 123 -19.16 7.87 -2.12
C ALA A 123 -18.50 8.76 -3.19
N LEU A 124 -18.27 8.18 -4.36
CA LEU A 124 -18.35 8.85 -5.65
C LEU A 124 -19.10 7.91 -6.61
#